data_AF-A0A2V5W1P6-F1
#
_entry.id   AF-A0A2V5W1P6-F1
#
_cell.length_a   1.000
_cell.length_b   1.000
_cell.length_c   1.000
_cell.angle_alpha   90.00
_cell.angle_beta   90.00
_cell.angle_gamma   90.00
#
_symmetry.space_group_name_H-M   'P 1'
#
loop_
_entity.id
_entity.type
_entity.pdbx_description
1 polymer ?
#
loop_
_entity_poly.entity_id
_entity_poly.type
_entity_poly.pdbx_seq_one_letter_code
_entity_poly.pdbx_strand_id
1 'polypeptide(L)'
;MPALSKEDKLRLLTILLESRHGDLREQNLNRQGKGHFHVSGMGHEALAALGIAMVEGDYVVPYYRDRALVLSRGVESRELAL
;
A
#
# COMPACT_ATOMS: atom_id res chain seq x y z
N MET A 1 -1.66 5.41 24.05
CA MET A 1 -0.95 5.89 22.85
C MET A 1 -1.28 7.35 22.64
N PRO A 2 -0.33 8.20 22.22
CA PRO A 2 -0.63 9.58 21.87
C PRO A 2 -1.66 9.60 20.71
N ALA A 3 -2.52 10.61 20.70
CA ALA A 3 -3.48 10.78 19.61
C ALA A 3 -2.73 11.14 18.32
N LEU A 4 -3.09 10.51 17.19
CA LEU A 4 -2.52 10.84 15.88
C LEU A 4 -2.86 12.29 15.50
N SER A 5 -1.89 12.99 14.93
CA SER A 5 -2.11 14.33 14.40
C SER A 5 -3.07 14.29 13.20
N LYS A 6 -3.62 15.45 12.82
CA LYS A 6 -4.46 15.54 11.60
C LYS A 6 -3.66 15.15 10.35
N GLU A 7 -2.39 15.50 10.31
CA GLU A 7 -1.47 15.19 9.22
C GLU A 7 -1.22 13.68 9.11
N ASP A 8 -0.94 13.01 10.23
CA ASP A 8 -0.74 11.56 10.26
C ASP A 8 -1.97 10.80 9.78
N LYS A 9 -3.16 11.24 10.23
CA LYS A 9 -4.44 10.65 9.80
C LYS A 9 -4.66 10.81 8.30
N LEU A 10 -4.37 12.01 7.76
CA LEU A 10 -4.52 12.28 6.35
C LEU A 10 -3.53 11.45 5.53
N ARG A 11 -2.25 11.43 5.93
CA ARG A 11 -1.20 10.63 5.30
C ARG A 11 -1.57 9.15 5.27
N LEU A 12 -1.99 8.59 6.41
CA LEU A 12 -2.43 7.20 6.50
C LEU A 12 -3.61 6.96 5.56
N LEU A 13 -4.67 7.76 5.63
CA LEU A 13 -5.85 7.60 4.77
C LEU A 13 -5.50 7.65 3.28
N THR A 14 -4.62 8.57 2.87
CA THR A 14 -4.16 8.67 1.47
C THR A 14 -3.49 7.37 1.02
N ILE A 15 -2.60 6.79 1.83
CA ILE A 15 -1.94 5.52 1.49
C ILE A 15 -2.94 4.35 1.44
N LEU A 16 -3.90 4.31 2.39
CA LEU A 16 -4.96 3.28 2.40
C LEU A 16 -5.76 3.31 1.09
N LEU A 17 -6.16 4.52 0.67
CA LEU A 17 -6.93 4.73 -0.56
C LEU A 17 -6.09 4.44 -1.80
N GLU A 18 -4.83 4.86 -1.85
CA GLU A 18 -3.93 4.57 -2.96
C GLU A 18 -3.74 3.06 -3.14
N SER A 19 -3.51 2.32 -2.05
CA SER A 19 -3.44 0.87 -2.07
C SER A 19 -4.71 0.25 -2.64
N ARG A 20 -5.88 0.67 -2.16
CA ARG A 20 -7.18 0.14 -2.63
C ARG A 20 -7.45 0.47 -4.10
N HIS A 21 -7.21 1.70 -4.52
CA HIS A 21 -7.48 2.14 -5.88
C HIS A 21 -6.51 1.52 -6.89
N GLY A 22 -5.23 1.38 -6.54
CA GLY A 22 -4.25 0.65 -7.33
C GLY A 22 -4.64 -0.80 -7.54
N ASP A 23 -5.02 -1.48 -6.45
CA ASP A 23 -5.47 -2.88 -6.49
C ASP A 23 -6.69 -3.08 -7.40
N LEU A 24 -7.72 -2.23 -7.25
CA LEU A 24 -8.90 -2.27 -8.11
C LEU A 24 -8.57 -1.99 -9.57
N ARG A 25 -7.59 -1.12 -9.85
CA ARG A 25 -7.16 -0.82 -11.21
C ARG A 25 -6.48 -2.02 -11.85
N GLU A 26 -5.56 -2.65 -11.14
CA GLU A 26 -4.87 -3.87 -11.58
C GLU A 26 -5.84 -5.03 -11.79
N GLN A 27 -6.78 -5.22 -10.87
CA GLN A 27 -7.84 -6.22 -10.99
C GLN A 27 -8.67 -6.02 -12.27
N ASN A 28 -9.05 -4.77 -12.57
CA ASN A 28 -9.79 -4.45 -13.78
C ASN A 28 -8.97 -4.69 -15.05
N LEU A 29 -7.68 -4.33 -15.05
CA LEU A 29 -6.78 -4.58 -16.18
C LEU A 29 -6.58 -6.08 -16.42
N ASN A 30 -6.41 -6.87 -15.37
CA ASN A 30 -6.30 -8.32 -15.47
C ASN A 30 -7.58 -8.95 -16.03
N ARG A 31 -8.76 -8.55 -15.56
CA ARG A 31 -10.06 -9.00 -16.12
C ARG A 31 -10.27 -8.62 -17.59
N GLN A 32 -9.64 -7.54 -18.05
CA GLN A 32 -9.66 -7.11 -19.45
C GLN A 32 -8.62 -7.81 -20.32
N GLY A 33 -7.82 -8.73 -19.77
CA GLY A 33 -6.70 -9.37 -20.48
C GLY A 33 -5.52 -8.43 -20.73
N LYS A 34 -5.46 -7.28 -20.05
CA LYS A 34 -4.41 -6.25 -20.19
C LYS A 34 -3.36 -6.29 -19.09
N GLY A 35 -3.50 -7.18 -18.10
CA GLY A 35 -2.54 -7.39 -17.03
C GLY A 35 -2.14 -8.85 -16.95
N HIS A 36 -0.84 -9.12 -16.76
CA HIS A 36 -0.28 -10.47 -16.78
C HIS A 36 -0.78 -11.34 -15.60
N PHE A 37 -0.79 -10.77 -14.40
CA PHE A 37 -1.16 -11.43 -13.16
C PHE A 37 -1.58 -10.37 -12.14
N HIS A 38 -2.43 -10.73 -11.18
CA HIS A 38 -2.86 -9.83 -10.12
C HIS A 38 -3.15 -10.62 -8.85
N VAL A 39 -2.53 -10.20 -7.75
CA VAL A 39 -2.83 -10.70 -6.39
C VAL A 39 -3.26 -9.52 -5.56
N SER A 40 -4.50 -9.61 -5.07
CA SER A 40 -5.09 -8.50 -4.36
C SER A 40 -4.51 -8.34 -2.96
N GLY A 41 -4.17 -7.10 -2.59
CA GLY A 41 -3.88 -6.60 -1.24
C GLY A 41 -5.13 -6.12 -0.48
N MET A 42 -6.33 -6.25 -1.06
CA MET A 42 -7.57 -5.75 -0.45
C MET A 42 -7.80 -6.33 0.94
N GLY A 43 -8.08 -5.46 1.91
CA GLY A 43 -8.30 -5.79 3.31
C GLY A 43 -7.04 -5.71 4.18
N HIS A 44 -5.87 -5.57 3.57
CA HIS A 44 -4.57 -5.45 4.25
C HIS A 44 -4.03 -4.01 4.24
N GLU A 45 -4.84 -3.02 3.89
CA GLU A 45 -4.37 -1.64 3.72
C GLU A 45 -3.79 -1.07 5.02
N ALA A 46 -4.35 -1.45 6.17
CA ALA A 46 -3.90 -0.99 7.48
C ALA A 46 -2.41 -1.29 7.78
N LEU A 47 -1.77 -2.20 7.04
CA LEU A 47 -0.33 -2.43 7.12
C LEU A 47 0.52 -1.19 6.78
N ALA A 48 -0.04 -0.17 6.10
CA ALA A 48 0.60 1.13 5.97
C ALA A 48 0.99 1.76 7.31
N ALA A 49 0.23 1.51 8.38
CA ALA A 49 0.55 2.01 9.71
C ALA A 49 1.90 1.48 10.23
N LEU A 50 2.26 0.24 9.87
CA LEU A 50 3.55 -0.33 10.23
C LEU A 50 4.68 0.45 9.55
N GLY A 51 4.61 0.68 8.24
CA GLY A 51 5.69 1.38 7.53
C GLY A 51 5.81 2.87 7.89
N ILE A 52 4.74 3.51 8.34
CA ILE A 52 4.78 4.86 8.94
C ILE A 52 5.49 4.83 10.30
N ALA A 53 5.27 3.79 11.11
CA ALA A 53 5.85 3.68 12.45
C ALA A 53 7.32 3.24 12.45
N MET A 54 7.84 2.70 11.34
CA MET A 54 9.23 2.29 11.20
C MET A 54 10.20 3.47 11.30
N VAL A 55 11.32 3.24 11.99
CA VAL A 55 12.41 4.22 12.16
C VAL A 55 13.67 3.81 11.40
N GLU A 56 14.69 4.66 11.45
CA GLU A 56 16.00 4.33 10.87
C GLU A 56 16.58 3.07 11.52
N GLY A 57 17.06 2.14 10.69
CA GLY A 57 17.57 0.84 11.12
C GLY A 57 16.54 -0.29 11.16
N ASP A 58 15.24 0.01 11.05
CA ASP A 58 14.22 -1.03 10.93
C ASP A 58 14.23 -1.64 9.53
N TYR A 59 14.28 -2.98 9.47
CA TYR A 59 14.18 -3.74 8.23
C TYR A 59 12.79 -4.37 8.10
N VAL A 60 12.28 -4.38 6.88
CA VAL A 60 11.04 -5.06 6.51
C VAL A 60 11.28 -5.98 5.33
N VAL A 61 10.70 -7.17 5.39
CA VAL A 61 10.74 -8.17 4.32
C VAL A 61 9.29 -8.39 3.86
N PRO A 62 8.76 -7.54 2.96
CA PRO A 62 7.37 -7.59 2.55
C PRO A 62 7.06 -8.82 1.70
N TYR A 63 5.79 -9.17 1.63
CA TYR A 63 5.28 -10.24 0.79
C TYR A 63 4.18 -9.76 -0.17
N TYR A 64 3.63 -10.65 -0.99
CA TYR A 64 2.74 -10.30 -2.12
C TYR A 64 1.50 -9.47 -1.75
N ARG A 65 1.13 -9.41 -0.47
CA ARG A 65 -0.07 -8.71 0.01
C ARG A 65 0.24 -7.38 0.72
N ASP A 66 1.51 -7.03 0.82
CA ASP A 66 1.99 -5.90 1.62
C ASP A 66 2.10 -4.60 0.80
N ARG A 67 1.19 -4.40 -0.17
CA ARG A 67 1.14 -3.20 -1.02
C ARG A 67 1.17 -1.91 -0.20
N ALA A 68 0.24 -1.78 0.75
CA ALA A 68 0.12 -0.56 1.55
C ALA A 68 1.34 -0.31 2.44
N LEU A 69 2.03 -1.37 2.88
CA LEU A 69 3.27 -1.29 3.64
C LEU A 69 4.39 -0.69 2.78
N VAL A 70 4.62 -1.21 1.57
CA VAL A 70 5.69 -0.70 0.70
C VAL A 70 5.37 0.70 0.17
N LEU A 71 4.10 1.02 -0.13
CA LEU A 71 3.66 2.38 -0.47
C LEU A 71 3.97 3.36 0.66
N SER A 72 3.72 2.99 1.92
CA SER A 72 4.03 3.85 3.07
C SER A 72 5.54 4.12 3.27
N ARG A 73 6.38 3.29 2.65
CA ARG A 73 7.85 3.39 2.63
C ARG A 73 8.39 4.09 1.37
N GLY A 74 7.51 4.63 0.53
CA GLY A 74 7.87 5.44 -0.63
C GLY A 74 8.02 4.68 -1.95
N VAL A 75 7.63 3.39 -2.00
CA VAL A 75 7.45 2.71 -3.29
C VAL A 75 6.30 3.37 -4.03
N GLU A 76 6.50 3.70 -5.29
CA GLU A 76 5.49 4.35 -6.12
C GLU A 76 4.47 3.33 -6.64
N SER A 77 3.19 3.71 -6.75
CA SER A 77 2.18 2.85 -7.38
C SER A 77 2.55 2.38 -8.79
N ARG A 78 3.37 3.16 -9.51
CA ARG A 78 3.90 2.77 -10.82
C ARG A 78 4.88 1.61 -10.74
N GLU A 79 5.72 1.55 -9.72
CA GLU A 79 6.70 0.46 -9.55
C GLU A 79 6.00 -0.87 -9.26
N LEU A 80 4.86 -0.83 -8.57
CA LEU A 80 4.03 -2.01 -8.32
C LEU A 80 3.27 -2.51 -9.55
N ALA A 81 3.06 -1.64 -10.54
CA ALA A 81 2.24 -1.93 -11.72
C ALA A 81 3.06 -2.36 -12.95
N LEU A 82 4.40 -2.29 -12.89
CA LEU A 82 5.33 -2.70 -13.94
C LEU A 82 5.70 -4.18 -13.80
#